data_AF-A0A7W8WIB1-F1
#
_entry.id   AF-A0A7W8WIB1-F1
#
_cell.length_a   1.000
_cell.length_b   1.000
_cell.length_c   1.000
_cell.angle_alpha   90.00
_cell.angle_beta   90.00
_cell.angle_gamma   90.00
#
_symmetry.space_group_name_H-M   'P 1'
#
loop_
_entity.id
_entity.type
_entity.pdbx_description
1 polymer ?
#
loop_
_entity_poly.entity_id
_entity_poly.type
_entity_poly.pdbx_seq_one_letter_code
_entity_poly.pdbx_strand_id
1 'polypeptide(L)'
;MLASVVSAYAATTAAPYAQQLVDTTLAAHPELTILALHVTPPTGSDNVIIASNIGRIGKSADADDLAVLDSGQPRVEVTKTGDLSVELPMRDANGKTIGVIGSTFRYAPGVDRNMIVRRAEQVRDELAGSTPSLAALFRPTH
;
A
#
# COMPACT_ATOMS: atom_id res chain seq x y z
N MET A 1 25.50 0.53 36.09
CA MET A 1 24.67 1.39 35.21
C MET A 1 24.16 0.52 34.07
N LEU A 2 22.90 0.11 34.11
CA LEU A 2 22.27 -0.64 33.01
C LEU A 2 21.74 0.37 32.00
N ALA A 3 22.30 0.37 30.79
CA ALA A 3 21.88 1.23 29.70
C ALA A 3 20.48 0.81 29.24
N SER A 4 19.52 1.75 29.33
CA SER A 4 18.19 1.59 28.74
C SER A 4 18.31 1.72 27.22
N VAL A 5 17.95 0.66 26.50
CA VAL A 5 17.81 0.71 25.05
C VAL A 5 16.43 1.29 24.75
N VAL A 6 16.35 2.60 24.59
CA VAL A 6 15.16 3.23 24.00
C VAL A 6 15.22 2.88 22.52
N SER A 7 14.38 1.95 22.09
CA SER A 7 14.11 1.75 20.66
C SER A 7 13.40 3.00 20.18
N ALA A 8 14.14 3.86 19.47
CA ALA A 8 13.59 5.02 18.81
C ALA A 8 12.78 4.53 17.61
N TYR A 9 11.49 4.24 17.81
CA TYR A 9 10.55 4.31 16.70
C TYR A 9 10.57 5.78 16.26
N ALA A 10 11.17 6.05 15.10
CA ALA A 10 11.03 7.35 14.46
C ALA A 10 9.53 7.69 14.42
N ALA A 11 9.16 8.90 14.86
CA ALA A 11 7.77 9.31 14.86
C ALA A 11 7.21 9.19 13.44
N THR A 12 6.29 8.25 13.22
CA THR A 12 5.72 8.02 11.89
C THR A 12 4.94 9.26 11.46
N THR A 13 5.29 9.83 10.30
CA THR A 13 4.55 10.96 9.74
C THR A 13 3.12 10.53 9.44
N ALA A 14 2.14 11.15 10.11
CA ALA A 14 0.74 10.84 9.91
C ALA A 14 0.31 11.14 8.47
N ALA A 15 -0.39 10.20 7.83
CA ALA A 15 -0.90 10.33 6.47
C ALA A 15 -2.44 10.21 6.43
N PRO A 16 -3.18 11.17 7.01
CA PRO A 16 -4.62 11.01 7.19
C PRO A 16 -5.39 10.94 5.86
N TYR A 17 -4.96 11.67 4.83
CA TYR A 17 -5.56 11.53 3.50
C TYR A 17 -5.29 10.16 2.87
N ALA A 18 -4.08 9.60 3.03
CA ALA A 18 -3.78 8.24 2.61
C ALA A 18 -4.70 7.20 3.29
N GLN A 19 -4.98 7.38 4.59
CA GLN A 19 -5.92 6.49 5.30
C GLN A 19 -7.34 6.65 4.79
N GLN A 20 -7.82 7.87 4.53
CA GLN A 20 -9.13 8.08 3.91
C GLN A 20 -9.25 7.40 2.54
N LEU A 21 -8.19 7.42 1.73
CA LEU A 21 -8.15 6.69 0.46
C LEU A 21 -8.26 5.18 0.67
N VAL A 22 -7.52 4.61 1.64
CA VAL A 22 -7.62 3.19 1.99
C VAL A 22 -9.05 2.82 2.38
N ASP A 23 -9.64 3.59 3.30
CA ASP A 23 -10.97 3.31 3.83
C ASP A 23 -12.05 3.42 2.73
N THR A 24 -11.97 4.46 1.89
CA THR A 24 -12.89 4.68 0.76
C THR A 24 -12.77 3.57 -0.28
N THR A 25 -11.54 3.14 -0.58
CA THR A 25 -11.28 2.07 -1.55
C THR A 25 -11.84 0.74 -1.04
N LEU A 26 -11.57 0.38 0.22
CA LEU A 26 -12.13 -0.85 0.81
C LEU A 26 -13.66 -0.85 0.84
N ALA A 27 -14.28 0.31 1.09
CA ALA A 27 -15.74 0.44 1.05
C ALA A 27 -16.32 0.23 -0.36
N ALA A 28 -15.59 0.63 -1.41
CA ALA A 28 -16.00 0.46 -2.80
C ALA A 28 -15.71 -0.96 -3.37
N HIS A 29 -14.78 -1.70 -2.74
CA HIS A 29 -14.29 -3.00 -3.20
C HIS A 29 -14.46 -4.08 -2.14
N PRO A 30 -15.67 -4.66 -1.96
CA PRO A 30 -15.93 -5.66 -0.92
C PRO A 30 -15.13 -6.97 -1.08
N GLU A 31 -14.57 -7.22 -2.27
CA GLU A 31 -13.64 -8.33 -2.52
C GLU A 31 -12.23 -8.11 -1.97
N LEU A 32 -11.86 -6.87 -1.67
CA LEU A 32 -10.55 -6.47 -1.16
C LEU A 32 -10.52 -6.64 0.36
N THR A 33 -9.70 -7.56 0.86
CA THR A 33 -9.58 -7.86 2.30
C THR A 33 -8.45 -7.11 2.98
N ILE A 34 -7.39 -6.79 2.23
CA ILE A 34 -6.26 -6.00 2.72
C ILE A 34 -5.90 -4.95 1.68
N LEU A 35 -5.67 -3.74 2.15
CA LEU A 35 -5.05 -2.68 1.37
C LEU A 35 -3.99 -1.99 2.23
N ALA A 36 -2.77 -1.89 1.72
CA ALA A 36 -1.65 -1.20 2.37
C ALA A 36 -0.89 -0.34 1.36
N LEU A 37 -0.56 0.89 1.77
CA LEU A 37 0.19 1.84 0.96
C LEU A 37 1.60 2.01 1.53
N HIS A 38 2.58 1.53 0.77
CA HIS A 38 4.01 1.60 1.05
C HIS A 38 4.61 2.78 0.32
N VAL A 39 5.05 3.81 1.04
CA VAL A 39 5.49 5.10 0.47
C VAL A 39 6.71 5.59 1.22
N THR A 40 7.64 6.24 0.53
CA THR A 40 8.70 7.03 1.18
C THR A 40 8.16 8.43 1.50
N PRO A 41 7.94 8.79 2.79
CA PRO A 41 7.41 10.09 3.15
C PRO A 41 8.35 11.23 2.69
N PRO A 42 7.85 12.44 2.38
CA PRO A 42 8.69 13.55 1.90
C PRO A 42 9.89 13.91 2.79
N THR A 43 9.82 13.63 4.10
CA THR A 43 10.88 13.91 5.07
C THR A 43 11.61 12.65 5.54
N GLY A 44 11.32 11.48 4.96
CA GLY A 44 11.89 10.19 5.33
C GLY A 44 12.81 9.62 4.23
N SER A 45 13.68 8.67 4.61
CA SER A 45 14.50 7.90 3.68
C SER A 45 13.87 6.56 3.30
N ASP A 46 13.07 6.00 4.22
CA ASP A 46 12.63 4.62 4.11
C ASP A 46 11.24 4.55 3.47
N ASN A 47 11.03 3.56 2.61
CA ASN A 47 9.69 3.22 2.14
C ASN A 47 8.98 2.44 3.25
N VAL A 48 7.86 2.98 3.75
CA VAL A 48 7.13 2.44 4.90
C VAL A 48 5.63 2.40 4.63
N ILE A 49 4.90 1.56 5.37
CA ILE A 49 3.44 1.61 5.38
C ILE A 49 3.00 2.96 5.97
N ILE A 50 2.31 3.78 5.18
CA ILE A 50 1.74 5.06 5.65
C ILE A 50 0.24 4.98 5.93
N ALA A 51 -0.46 4.00 5.34
CA ALA A 51 -1.88 3.74 5.54
C ALA A 51 -2.19 2.27 5.26
N SER A 52 -3.06 1.66 6.07
CA SER A 52 -3.59 0.33 5.80
C SER A 52 -4.81 0.01 6.67
N ASN A 53 -5.58 -1.02 6.32
CA ASN A 53 -6.62 -1.57 7.20
C ASN A 53 -6.12 -2.64 8.19
N ILE A 54 -4.83 -2.97 8.15
CA ILE A 54 -4.20 -3.97 9.04
C ILE A 54 -3.19 -3.33 10.02
N GLY A 55 -3.13 -2.00 10.07
CA GLY A 55 -2.18 -1.24 10.87
C GLY A 55 -0.75 -1.29 10.31
N ARG A 56 0.22 -1.64 11.15
CA ARG A 56 1.66 -1.70 10.78
C ARG A 56 2.25 -0.39 10.24
N ILE A 57 1.63 0.74 10.56
CA ILE A 57 2.06 2.07 10.11
C ILE A 57 3.50 2.33 10.57
N GLY A 58 4.38 2.68 9.64
CA GLY A 58 5.82 2.86 9.85
C GLY A 58 6.66 1.60 9.63
N LYS A 59 6.06 0.43 9.38
CA LYS A 59 6.82 -0.78 9.01
C LYS A 59 7.46 -0.56 7.65
N SER A 60 8.78 -0.78 7.56
CA SER A 60 9.52 -0.74 6.30
C SER A 60 8.99 -1.78 5.30
N ALA A 61 8.99 -1.37 4.03
CA ALA A 61 8.92 -2.25 2.88
C ALA A 61 10.01 -3.33 2.98
N ASP A 62 9.67 -4.55 2.62
CA ASP A 62 10.67 -5.61 2.51
C ASP A 62 11.25 -5.68 1.08
N ALA A 63 12.14 -6.65 0.84
CA ALA A 63 12.84 -6.75 -0.44
C ALA A 63 11.89 -7.02 -1.62
N ASP A 64 10.74 -7.68 -1.38
CA ASP A 64 9.78 -7.99 -2.42
C ASP A 64 9.02 -6.71 -2.85
N ASP A 65 8.58 -5.91 -1.87
CA ASP A 65 7.99 -4.59 -2.12
C ASP A 65 8.95 -3.69 -2.93
N LEU A 66 10.23 -3.62 -2.53
CA LEU A 66 11.22 -2.78 -3.20
C LEU A 66 11.51 -3.26 -4.63
N ALA A 67 11.49 -4.57 -4.89
CA ALA A 67 11.64 -5.11 -6.24
C ALA A 67 10.48 -4.71 -7.17
N VAL A 68 9.26 -4.59 -6.66
CA VAL A 68 8.11 -4.06 -7.43
C VAL A 68 8.34 -2.61 -7.81
N LEU A 69 8.86 -1.80 -6.89
CA LEU A 69 9.15 -0.40 -7.14
C LEU A 69 10.24 -0.22 -8.23
N ASP A 70 11.31 -1.00 -8.14
CA ASP A 70 12.46 -0.93 -9.07
C ASP A 70 12.13 -1.45 -10.46
N SER A 71 11.39 -2.56 -10.55
CA SER A 71 11.08 -3.22 -11.83
C SER A 71 9.83 -2.67 -12.51
N GLY A 72 8.91 -2.08 -11.74
CA GLY A 72 7.58 -1.72 -12.20
C GLY A 72 6.65 -2.91 -12.48
N GLN A 73 7.10 -4.15 -12.21
CA GLN A 73 6.36 -5.37 -12.51
C GLN A 73 5.48 -5.78 -11.32
N PRO A 74 4.24 -6.25 -11.57
CA PRO A 74 3.41 -6.81 -10.53
C PRO A 74 4.05 -8.03 -9.85
N ARG A 75 3.88 -8.14 -8.53
CA ARG A 75 4.12 -9.38 -7.80
C ARG A 75 2.78 -9.97 -7.38
N VAL A 76 2.66 -11.30 -7.49
CA VAL A 76 1.44 -12.04 -7.16
C VAL A 76 1.78 -13.22 -6.27
N GLU A 77 1.12 -13.32 -5.12
CA GLU A 77 1.36 -14.38 -4.13
C GLU A 77 0.04 -14.95 -3.59
N VAL A 78 0.01 -16.26 -3.35
CA VAL A 78 -1.10 -16.87 -2.60
C VAL A 78 -0.79 -16.75 -1.12
N THR A 79 -1.66 -16.11 -0.37
CA THR A 79 -1.48 -15.92 1.08
C THR A 79 -1.69 -17.23 1.83
N LYS A 80 -1.34 -17.23 3.13
CA LYS A 80 -1.60 -18.38 4.02
C LYS A 80 -3.08 -18.74 4.15
N THR A 81 -4.00 -17.80 3.90
CA THR A 81 -5.46 -18.04 3.93
C THR A 81 -5.99 -18.60 2.61
N GLY A 82 -5.15 -18.70 1.57
CA GLY A 82 -5.55 -19.09 0.23
C GLY A 82 -6.04 -17.92 -0.64
N ASP A 83 -6.07 -16.71 -0.09
CA ASP A 83 -6.37 -15.48 -0.84
C ASP A 83 -5.22 -15.12 -1.78
N LEU A 84 -5.43 -14.16 -2.68
CA LEU A 84 -4.38 -13.70 -3.60
C LEU A 84 -3.95 -12.27 -3.23
N SER A 85 -2.67 -12.12 -2.87
CA SER A 85 -2.02 -10.83 -2.70
C SER A 85 -1.42 -10.38 -4.03
N VAL A 86 -1.63 -9.12 -4.39
CA VAL A 86 -1.07 -8.47 -5.57
C VAL A 86 -0.43 -7.16 -5.14
N GLU A 87 0.85 -7.02 -5.45
CA GLU A 87 1.62 -5.79 -5.23
C GLU A 87 1.88 -5.12 -6.57
N LEU A 88 1.64 -3.82 -6.62
CA LEU A 88 1.80 -3.00 -7.81
C LEU A 88 2.54 -1.69 -7.46
N PRO A 89 3.20 -1.04 -8.43
CA PRO A 89 3.64 0.34 -8.26
C PRO A 89 2.44 1.25 -7.99
N MET A 90 2.45 1.98 -6.88
CA MET A 90 1.46 3.00 -6.56
C MET A 90 1.76 4.26 -7.38
N ARG A 91 0.73 4.86 -7.98
CA ARG A 91 0.85 6.06 -8.81
C ARG A 91 0.01 7.21 -8.26
N ASP A 92 0.46 8.44 -8.51
CA ASP A 92 -0.40 9.61 -8.38
C ASP A 92 -1.23 9.84 -9.66
N ALA A 93 -2.11 10.84 -9.63
CA ALA A 93 -3.01 11.20 -10.72
C ALA A 93 -2.29 11.65 -11.99
N ASN A 94 -0.99 11.98 -11.91
CA ASN A 94 -0.15 12.32 -13.06
C ASN A 94 0.62 11.11 -13.59
N GLY A 95 0.37 9.91 -13.06
CA GLY A 95 1.04 8.67 -13.43
C GLY A 95 2.42 8.47 -12.82
N LYS A 96 2.88 9.38 -11.94
CA LYS A 96 4.18 9.27 -11.28
C LYS A 96 4.13 8.15 -10.24
N THR A 97 5.09 7.24 -10.29
CA THR A 97 5.27 6.22 -9.24
C THR A 97 5.69 6.89 -7.93
N ILE A 98 4.93 6.64 -6.87
CA ILE A 98 5.13 7.26 -5.54
C ILE A 98 5.25 6.23 -4.41
N GLY A 99 5.17 4.93 -4.72
CA GLY A 99 5.25 3.87 -3.73
C GLY A 99 4.82 2.52 -4.29
N VAL A 100 4.34 1.65 -3.40
CA VAL A 100 3.78 0.32 -3.69
C VAL A 100 2.40 0.23 -3.03
N ILE A 101 1.46 -0.39 -3.74
CA ILE A 101 0.14 -0.73 -3.24
C ILE A 101 0.07 -2.25 -3.09
N GLY A 102 -0.05 -2.71 -1.84
CA GLY A 102 -0.27 -4.12 -1.52
C GLY A 102 -1.76 -4.37 -1.33
N SER A 103 -2.32 -5.27 -2.14
CA SER A 103 -3.76 -5.54 -2.18
C SER A 103 -4.03 -7.04 -2.08
N THR A 104 -4.82 -7.47 -1.08
CA THR A 104 -5.24 -8.88 -0.96
C THR A 104 -6.71 -9.02 -1.32
N PHE A 105 -7.01 -9.93 -2.22
CA PHE A 105 -8.36 -10.21 -2.71
C PHE A 105 -8.82 -11.59 -2.25
N ARG A 106 -10.10 -11.69 -1.89
CA ARG A 106 -10.74 -13.00 -1.70
C ARG A 106 -10.55 -13.83 -2.96
N TYR A 107 -9.95 -15.00 -2.82
CA TYR A 107 -9.65 -15.85 -3.96
C TYR A 107 -10.11 -17.29 -3.68
N ALA A 108 -10.81 -17.87 -4.65
CA ALA A 108 -11.24 -19.25 -4.59
C ALA A 108 -10.44 -20.09 -5.60
N PRO A 109 -10.09 -21.35 -5.27
CA PRO A 109 -9.48 -22.26 -6.22
C PRO A 109 -10.30 -22.36 -7.51
N GLY A 110 -9.63 -22.26 -8.67
CA GLY A 110 -10.27 -22.30 -9.98
C GLY A 110 -10.64 -20.93 -10.57
N VAL A 111 -10.55 -19.84 -9.79
CA VAL A 111 -10.61 -18.48 -10.35
C VAL A 111 -9.32 -18.18 -11.14
N ASP A 112 -9.43 -17.55 -12.30
CA ASP A 112 -8.26 -17.12 -13.07
C ASP A 112 -7.50 -16.02 -12.32
N ARG A 113 -6.24 -16.29 -11.95
CA ARG A 113 -5.37 -15.32 -11.26
C ARG A 113 -5.23 -14.02 -12.04
N ASN A 114 -5.24 -14.07 -13.38
CA ASN A 114 -5.14 -12.86 -14.19
C ASN A 114 -6.36 -11.95 -14.03
N MET A 115 -7.54 -12.49 -13.68
CA MET A 115 -8.69 -11.64 -13.33
C MET A 115 -8.44 -10.84 -12.06
N ILE A 116 -7.81 -11.44 -11.05
CA ILE A 116 -7.46 -10.75 -9.81
C ILE A 116 -6.39 -9.69 -10.06
N VAL A 117 -5.37 -9.99 -10.87
CA VAL A 117 -4.36 -9.00 -11.25
C VAL A 117 -5.01 -7.80 -11.94
N ARG A 118 -5.89 -8.02 -12.93
CA ARG A 118 -6.64 -6.93 -13.59
C ARG A 118 -7.50 -6.13 -12.60
N ARG A 119 -8.08 -6.78 -11.60
CA ARG A 119 -8.86 -6.08 -10.55
C ARG A 119 -7.95 -5.24 -9.65
N ALA A 120 -6.78 -5.74 -9.28
CA ALA A 120 -5.77 -4.99 -8.54
C ALA A 120 -5.29 -3.76 -9.34
N GLU A 121 -5.09 -3.92 -10.65
CA GLU A 121 -4.75 -2.83 -11.56
C GLU A 121 -5.83 -1.76 -11.58
N GLN A 122 -7.10 -2.17 -11.67
CA GLN A 122 -8.24 -1.25 -11.60
C GLN A 122 -8.26 -0.48 -10.27
N VAL A 123 -8.12 -1.17 -9.13
CA VAL A 123 -8.07 -0.54 -7.80
C VAL A 123 -6.93 0.48 -7.70
N ARG A 124 -5.74 0.12 -8.18
CA ARG A 124 -4.59 1.04 -8.23
C ARG A 124 -4.92 2.29 -9.06
N ASP A 125 -5.54 2.13 -10.21
CA ASP A 125 -5.79 3.24 -11.14
C ASP A 125 -6.89 4.18 -10.61
N GLU A 126 -7.92 3.65 -9.96
CA GLU A 126 -8.95 4.42 -9.25
C GLU A 126 -8.36 5.20 -8.07
N LEU A 127 -7.51 4.55 -7.26
CA LEU A 127 -6.78 5.19 -6.16
C LEU A 127 -5.83 6.28 -6.69
N ALA A 128 -5.14 6.04 -7.81
CA ALA A 128 -4.26 7.00 -8.45
C ALA A 128 -5.03 8.26 -8.91
N GLY A 129 -6.22 8.09 -9.51
CA GLY A 129 -7.10 9.20 -9.88
C GLY A 129 -7.54 10.06 -8.69
N SER A 130 -7.60 9.46 -7.50
CA SER A 130 -7.91 10.13 -6.24
C SER A 130 -6.67 10.61 -5.47
N THR A 131 -5.46 10.43 -6.02
CA THR A 131 -4.20 10.81 -5.36
C THR A 131 -3.52 11.94 -6.13
N PRO A 132 -3.71 13.21 -5.76
CA PRO A 132 -3.15 14.33 -6.55
C PRO A 132 -1.61 14.34 -6.60
N SER A 133 -0.95 13.93 -5.52
CA SER A 133 0.52 13.88 -5.42
C SER A 133 0.94 13.13 -4.15
N LEU A 134 2.23 12.76 -4.07
CA LEU A 134 2.84 12.24 -2.84
C LEU A 134 2.57 13.13 -1.61
N ALA A 135 2.74 14.46 -1.73
CA ALA A 135 2.55 15.36 -0.60
C ALA A 135 1.08 15.45 -0.14
N ALA A 136 0.12 15.21 -1.05
CA ALA A 136 -1.29 15.24 -0.72
C ALA A 136 -1.69 14.12 0.26
N LEU A 137 -1.02 12.97 0.21
CA LEU A 137 -1.24 11.82 1.11
C LEU A 137 -1.13 12.18 2.60
N PHE A 138 -0.37 13.23 2.92
CA PHE A 138 -0.10 13.69 4.28
C PHE A 138 -0.94 14.90 4.72
N ARG A 139 -1.84 15.39 3.86
CA ARG A 139 -2.71 16.54 4.20
C ARG A 139 -3.84 16.10 5.13
N PRO A 140 -4.33 16.99 6.02
CA PRO A 140 -5.52 16.74 6.82
C PRO A 140 -6.74 16.43 5.94
N THR A 141 -7.66 15.64 6.50
CA THR A 141 -8.99 15.40 5.94
C THR A 141 -9.99 16.33 6.62
N HIS A 142 -10.92 16.89 5.86
CA HIS A 142 -11.97 17.77 6.38
C HIS A 142 -13.24 16.99 6.74
#